data_AF-A0A1M7DJC5-F1
#
_entry.id   AF-A0A1M7DJC5-F1
#
_cell.length_a   1.000
_cell.length_b   1.000
_cell.length_c   1.000
_cell.angle_alpha   90.00
_cell.angle_beta   90.00
_cell.angle_gamma   90.00
#
_symmetry.space_group_name_H-M   'P 1'
#
loop_
_entity.id
_entity.type
_entity.pdbx_description
1 polymer ?
#
loop_
_entity_poly.entity_id
_entity_poly.type
_entity_poly.pdbx_seq_one_letter_code
_entity_poly.pdbx_strand_id
1 'polypeptide(L)' 'MRHTLMLNLDDRHAQQLDDLSRHFRLAADDTVRFAIRLAHARYKQKPDVLVPEFKPRAAKRDDPNKDDFSPC' A
#
# COMPACT_ATOMS: atom_id res chain seq x y z
N MET A 1 19.31 9.99 3.31
CA MET A 1 18.12 10.67 2.75
C MET A 1 16.91 10.30 3.59
N ARG A 2 16.23 11.27 4.22
CA ARG A 2 14.98 11.03 4.96
C ARG A 2 13.83 11.53 4.11
N HIS A 3 12.84 10.67 3.83
CA HIS A 3 11.62 11.04 3.14
C HIS A 3 10.48 11.04 4.17
N THR A 4 9.82 12.18 4.34
CA THR A 4 8.65 12.31 5.21
C THR A 4 7.41 12.17 4.36
N LEU A 5 6.51 11.26 4.76
CA LEU A 5 5.22 11.04 4.09
C LEU A 5 4.11 11.35 5.09
N MET A 6 3.25 12.33 4.78
CA MET A 6 2.00 12.54 5.53
C MET A 6 0.92 11.63 4.96
N LEU A 7 0.34 10.79 5.81
CA LEU A 7 -0.72 9.86 5.46
C LEU A 7 -2.06 10.40 5.95
N ASN A 8 -2.98 10.66 5.03
CA ASN A 8 -4.38 10.87 5.38
C ASN A 8 -5.03 9.49 5.48
N LEU A 9 -5.52 9.16 6.68
CA LEU A 9 -6.19 7.89 6.96
C LEU A 9 -7.67 8.17 7.17
N ASP A 10 -8.52 7.39 6.51
CA ASP A 10 -9.94 7.34 6.86
C ASP A 10 -10.11 6.72 8.25
N ASP A 11 -11.23 6.99 8.92
CA ASP A 11 -11.50 6.54 10.30
C ASP A 11 -11.24 5.04 10.50
N ARG A 12 -11.63 4.22 9.51
CA ARG A 12 -11.40 2.77 9.55
C ARG A 12 -9.91 2.41 9.56
N HIS A 13 -9.09 3.09 8.76
CA HIS A 13 -7.65 2.83 8.70
C HIS A 13 -6.94 3.38 9.93
N ALA A 14 -7.40 4.52 10.47
CA ALA A 14 -6.90 5.07 11.73
C ALA A 14 -7.15 4.10 12.90
N GLN A 15 -8.33 3.49 12.94
CA GLN A 15 -8.68 2.52 13.98
C GLN A 15 -7.84 1.24 13.89
N GLN A 16 -7.65 0.71 12.67
CA GLN A 16 -6.75 -0.44 12.47
C GLN A 16 -5.31 -0.14 12.88
N LEU A 17 -4.83 1.09 12.64
CA LEU A 17 -3.51 1.51 13.07
C LEU A 17 -3.41 1.58 14.60
N ASP A 18 -4.45 2.07 15.27
CA ASP A 18 -4.50 2.14 16.73
C ASP A 18 -4.55 0.74 17.37
N ASP A 19 -5.32 -0.19 16.80
CA ASP A 19 -5.36 -1.58 17.25
C ASP A 19 -3.99 -2.26 17.13
N LEU A 20 -3.31 -2.08 15.99
CA LEU A 20 -1.95 -2.61 15.77
C LEU A 20 -0.94 -1.95 16.72
N SER A 21 -1.02 -0.64 16.89
CA SER A 21 -0.18 0.15 17.80
C SER A 21 -0.30 -0.38 19.24
N ARG A 22 -1.52 -0.60 19.72
CA ARG A 22 -1.80 -1.18 21.06
C ARG A 22 -1.29 -2.61 21.20
N HIS A 23 -1.48 -3.43 20.16
CA HIS A 23 -1.07 -4.84 20.18
C HIS A 23 0.46 -4.97 20.28
N PHE A 24 1.20 -4.25 19.44
CA PHE A 24 2.66 -4.30 19.43
C PHE A 24 3.32 -3.35 20.44
N ARG A 25 2.54 -2.48 21.09
CA ARG A 25 3.00 -1.40 21.97
C ARG A 25 4.03 -0.49 21.29
N LEU A 26 3.77 -0.14 20.05
CA LEU A 26 4.63 0.70 19.20
C LEU A 26 3.98 2.04 18.94
N ALA A 27 4.78 3.07 18.69
CA ALA A 27 4.25 4.33 18.17
C ALA A 27 3.59 4.12 16.80
N ALA A 28 2.64 4.97 16.44
CA ALA A 28 1.94 4.89 15.16
C ALA A 28 2.91 4.90 13.96
N ASP A 29 3.95 5.74 13.98
CA ASP A 29 4.97 5.81 12.91
C ASP A 29 5.74 4.49 12.75
N ASP A 30 6.16 3.89 13.87
CA ASP A 30 6.88 2.62 13.86
C ASP A 30 5.98 1.46 13.42
N THR A 31 4.70 1.51 13.81
CA THR A 31 3.68 0.55 13.36
C THR A 31 3.47 0.62 11.84
N VAL A 32 3.36 1.82 11.27
CA VAL A 32 3.28 2.00 9.80
C VAL A 32 4.54 1.49 9.12
N ARG A 33 5.73 1.82 9.65
CA ARG A 33 7.01 1.33 9.12
C ARG A 33 7.11 -0.19 9.16
N PHE A 34 6.62 -0.81 10.23
CA PHE A 34 6.54 -2.25 10.36
C PHE A 34 5.58 -2.88 9.34
N ALA A 35 4.39 -2.31 9.17
CA ALA A 35 3.41 -2.76 8.18
C ALA A 35 3.97 -2.71 6.75
N ILE A 36 4.68 -1.63 6.39
CA ILE A 36 5.35 -1.50 5.09
C ILE A 36 6.40 -2.59 4.90
N ARG A 37 7.24 -2.85 5.90
CA ARG A 37 8.25 -3.93 5.83
C ARG A 37 7.60 -5.30 5.67
N LEU A 38 6.53 -5.57 6.41
CA LEU A 38 5.78 -6.82 6.33
C LEU A 38 5.16 -7.01 4.94
N ALA A 39 4.50 -5.99 4.41
CA ALA A 39 3.92 -6.01 3.07
C ALA A 39 4.98 -6.20 1.99
N HIS A 40 6.12 -5.52 2.10
CA HIS A 40 7.22 -5.67 1.15
C HIS A 40 7.89 -7.05 1.23
N ALA A 41 8.05 -7.61 2.43
CA ALA A 41 8.55 -8.97 2.61
C ALA A 41 7.60 -10.01 1.99
N ARG A 42 6.29 -9.85 2.20
CA ARG A 42 5.26 -10.70 1.58
C ARG A 42 5.26 -10.59 0.06
N TYR A 43 5.38 -9.38 -0.49
CA TYR A 43 5.50 -9.16 -1.93
C TYR A 43 6.73 -9.88 -2.52
N LYS A 44 7.88 -9.83 -1.84
CA LYS A 44 9.11 -10.49 -2.32
C LYS A 44 9.13 -12.01 -2.11
N GLN A 45 8.36 -12.56 -1.18
CA GLN A 45 8.42 -13.99 -0.81
C GLN A 45 7.72 -14.97 -1.77
N LYS A 46 7.17 -14.51 -2.90
CA LYS A 46 6.31 -15.29 -3.83
C LYS A 46 4.99 -15.79 -3.18
N PRO A 47 3.85 -15.63 -3.88
CA PRO A 47 2.51 -15.70 -3.31
C PRO A 47 1.89 -17.11 -3.36
N ASP A 48 2.58 -18.16 -2.91
CA ASP A 48 2.01 -19.52 -3.03
C ASP A 48 1.29 -20.05 -1.79
N VAL A 49 1.21 -19.30 -0.68
CA VAL A 49 0.51 -19.79 0.50
C VAL A 49 -0.27 -18.67 1.22
N LEU A 50 -1.58 -18.65 0.94
CA LEU A 50 -2.66 -18.27 1.86
C LEU A 50 -2.74 -16.80 2.30
N VAL A 51 -3.12 -15.89 1.40
CA VAL A 51 -3.92 -14.72 1.80
C VAL A 51 -5.01 -14.48 0.75
N PRO A 52 -6.30 -14.40 1.13
CA PRO A 52 -7.37 -14.03 0.20
C PRO A 52 -7.01 -12.72 -0.50
N GLU A 53 -7.15 -12.74 -1.83
CA GLU A 53 -6.79 -11.68 -2.75
C GLU A 53 -7.34 -10.32 -2.28
N PHE A 54 -6.50 -9.49 -1.65
CA PHE A 54 -6.81 -8.08 -1.46
C PHE A 54 -6.61 -7.42 -2.82
N LYS A 55 -7.70 -7.22 -3.56
CA LYS A 55 -7.76 -6.41 -4.79
C LYS A 55 -7.95 -4.94 -4.40
N PRO A 56 -6.90 -4.12 -4.24
CA PRO A 56 -7.08 -2.69 -4.36
C PRO A 56 -7.51 -2.43 -5.81
N ARG A 57 -8.73 -1.94 -6.01
CA ARG A 57 -9.14 -1.42 -7.32
C ARG A 57 -8.21 -0.27 -7.66
N ALA A 58 -7.17 -0.57 -8.43
CA ALA A 58 -6.39 0.45 -9.11
C ALA A 58 -7.36 1.22 -10.01
N ALA A 59 -7.60 2.49 -9.70
CA ALA A 59 -8.15 3.42 -10.68
C ALA A 59 -7.21 3.34 -11.89
N LYS A 60 -7.74 2.86 -13.02
CA LYS A 60 -7.01 2.81 -14.28
C LYS A 60 -6.45 4.20 -14.52
N ARG A 61 -5.11 4.32 -14.58
CA ARG A 61 -4.49 5.45 -15.26
C ARG A 61 -4.85 5.28 -16.72
N ASP A 62 -5.63 6.21 -17.24
CA ASP A 62 -5.82 6.39 -18.67
C ASP A 62 -4.45 6.84 -19.19
N ASP A 63 -3.75 5.95 -19.92
CA ASP A 63 -2.55 6.30 -20.67
C ASP A 63 -3.03 6.86 -22.03
N PRO A 64 -2.91 8.18 -22.31
CA PRO A 64 -3.17 8.70 -23.64
C PRO A 64 -1.89 8.51 -24.45
N ASN A 65 -1.67 7.29 -24.96
CA ASN A 65 -0.74 7.10 -26.06
C ASN A 65 -1.30 6.14 -27.09
N LYS A 66 -1.96 6.72 -28.10
CA LYS A 66 -2.04 6.14 -29.43
C LYS A 66 -1.68 7.22 -30.43
N ASP A 67 -0.38 7.31 -30.72
CA ASP A 67 0.11 7.62 -32.05
C ASP A 67 -0.58 6.70 -33.07
N ASP A 68 -1.53 7.26 -33.82
CA ASP A 68 -2.01 6.68 -35.07
C ASP A 68 -2.31 7.82 -36.05
N PHE A 69 -1.25 8.39 -36.62
CA PHE A 69 -1.32 9.21 -37.82
C PHE A 69 -0.51 8.53 -38.92
N SER A 70 -1.16 7.59 -39.61
CA SER A 70 -0.72 7.12 -40.92
C SER A 70 -1.15 8.15 -41.98
N PRO A 71 -0.25 8.70 -42.81
CA PRO A 71 -0.62 9.59 -43.90
C PRO A 71 -1.14 8.75 -45.09
N CYS A 72 -2.25 9.18 -45.68
CA CYS A 72 -2.66 8.83 -47.04
C CYS A 72 -2.54 10.07 -47.91
#